data_AF-A0A645IXM8-F1
#
_entry.id   AF-A0A645IXM8-F1
#
_cell.length_a   1.000
_cell.length_b   1.000
_cell.length_c   1.000
_cell.angle_alpha   90.00
_cell.angle_beta   90.00
_cell.angle_gamma   90.00
#
_symmetry.space_group_name_H-M   'P 1'
#
loop_
_entity.id
_entity.type
_entity.pdbx_description
1 polymer ?
#
loop_
_entity_poly.entity_id
_entity_poly.type
_entity_poly.pdbx_seq_one_letter_code
_entity_poly.pdbx_strand_id
1 'polypeptide(L)'
;MRRDLYSEKHRPFLADQEYNPYLATGDFTYQAAWTGPYFNLIRVLIRTTMLDAADELKAAWSAILSAGGPDAVPEATVEFDREIVSYAEAKAAAARLSPSPDHPMESVLALRREWTARAIEQYRRAAELARAGH
;
A
#
# COMPACT_ATOMS: atom_id res chain seq x y z
N MET A 1 22.28 -10.90 -3.30
CA MET A 1 22.23 -11.11 -1.83
C MET A 1 23.66 -11.16 -1.28
N ARG A 2 23.93 -10.56 -0.12
CA ARG A 2 25.26 -10.42 0.51
C ARG A 2 25.54 -11.55 1.52
N ARG A 3 25.71 -12.79 1.04
CA ARG A 3 26.03 -13.96 1.89
C ARG A 3 27.36 -13.82 2.64
N ASP A 4 28.27 -13.03 2.09
CA ASP A 4 29.58 -12.69 2.67
C ASP A 4 29.48 -11.99 4.03
N LEU A 5 28.37 -11.30 4.31
CA LEU A 5 28.13 -10.60 5.57
C LEU A 5 27.72 -11.51 6.73
N TYR A 6 27.49 -12.81 6.49
CA TYR A 6 27.12 -13.80 7.52
C TYR A 6 28.27 -14.77 7.85
N SER A 7 29.51 -14.39 7.55
CA SER A 7 30.71 -15.10 8.02
C SER A 7 30.98 -14.84 9.52
N GLU A 8 31.75 -15.70 10.19
CA GLU A 8 32.16 -15.48 11.59
C GLU A 8 32.78 -14.11 11.85
N LYS A 9 33.61 -13.60 10.92
CA LYS A 9 34.22 -12.27 11.01
C LYS A 9 33.20 -11.14 11.17
N HIS A 10 32.03 -11.29 10.55
CA HIS A 10 30.98 -10.27 10.51
C HIS A 10 29.89 -10.50 11.57
N ARG A 11 29.85 -11.69 12.20
CA ARG A 11 28.86 -12.08 13.20
C ARG A 11 28.70 -11.06 14.36
N PRO A 12 29.76 -10.45 14.93
CA PRO A 12 29.61 -9.47 16.00
C PRO A 12 28.88 -8.18 15.60
N PHE A 13 28.75 -7.90 14.29
CA PHE A 13 28.10 -6.71 13.77
C PHE A 13 26.67 -6.96 13.29
N LEU A 14 26.18 -8.20 13.38
CA LEU A 14 24.80 -8.54 13.05
C LEU A 14 23.86 -8.12 14.19
N ALA A 15 22.66 -7.66 13.83
CA ALA A 15 21.61 -7.32 14.80
C ALA A 15 21.14 -8.56 15.59
N ASP A 16 21.19 -9.73 14.96
CA ASP A 16 21.02 -11.04 15.58
C ASP A 16 22.24 -11.90 15.22
N GLN A 17 23.04 -12.24 16.24
CA GLN A 17 24.29 -12.99 16.06
C GLN A 17 24.07 -14.50 15.99
N GLU A 18 22.92 -14.97 16.47
CA GLU A 18 22.57 -16.40 16.54
C GLU A 18 21.76 -16.84 15.32
N TYR A 19 21.08 -15.88 14.67
CA TYR A 19 20.30 -16.15 13.48
C TYR A 19 21.09 -15.96 12.19
N ASN A 20 21.20 -17.03 11.40
CA ASN A 20 21.71 -16.98 10.03
C ASN A 20 20.59 -17.35 9.04
N PRO A 21 20.01 -16.38 8.30
CA PRO A 21 18.90 -16.63 7.38
C PRO A 21 19.28 -17.52 6.19
N TYR A 22 20.58 -17.76 5.95
CA TYR A 22 21.05 -18.67 4.91
C TYR A 22 21.23 -20.11 5.39
N LEU A 23 21.30 -20.33 6.70
CA LEU A 23 21.37 -21.65 7.35
C LEU A 23 20.04 -22.05 8.00
N ALA A 24 19.20 -21.07 8.33
CA ALA A 24 17.83 -21.26 8.76
C ALA A 24 16.98 -21.76 7.57
N THR A 25 17.06 -23.06 7.30
CA THR A 25 16.17 -23.75 6.36
C THR A 25 15.04 -24.40 7.15
N GLY A 26 13.78 -24.08 6.83
CA GLY A 26 12.66 -24.88 7.31
C GLY A 26 11.29 -24.21 7.23
N ASP A 27 11.10 -23.08 7.90
CA ASP A 27 9.74 -22.65 8.26
C ASP A 27 9.13 -21.59 7.33
N PHE A 28 9.91 -21.04 6.39
CA PHE A 28 9.41 -20.05 5.44
C PHE A 28 9.30 -20.63 4.02
N THR A 29 8.08 -21.02 3.65
CA THR A 29 7.76 -21.38 2.26
C THR A 29 7.35 -20.12 1.50
N TYR A 30 8.26 -19.60 0.66
CA TYR A 30 7.93 -18.48 -0.21
C TYR A 30 6.96 -18.92 -1.33
N GLN A 31 5.73 -18.42 -1.29
CA GLN A 31 4.70 -18.67 -2.29
C GLN A 31 4.69 -17.56 -3.35
N ALA A 32 5.64 -17.61 -4.29
CA ALA A 32 5.81 -16.59 -5.33
C ALA A 32 4.53 -16.29 -6.12
N ALA A 33 3.71 -17.31 -6.37
CA ALA A 33 2.47 -17.20 -7.12
C ALA A 33 1.41 -16.31 -6.43
N TRP A 34 1.50 -16.11 -5.11
CA TRP A 34 0.52 -15.32 -4.36
C TRP A 34 0.70 -13.81 -4.54
N THR A 35 1.94 -13.35 -4.73
CA THR A 35 2.26 -11.91 -4.74
C THR A 35 2.87 -11.44 -6.05
N GLY A 36 3.57 -12.32 -6.78
CA GLY A 36 4.22 -12.01 -8.05
C GLY A 36 3.29 -11.33 -9.06
N PRO A 37 2.11 -11.89 -9.38
CA PRO A 37 1.17 -11.29 -10.34
C PRO A 37 0.64 -9.90 -9.94
N TYR A 38 0.65 -9.59 -8.64
CA TYR A 38 0.08 -8.35 -8.08
C TYR A 38 1.13 -7.30 -7.77
N PHE A 39 2.43 -7.58 -7.92
CA PHE A 39 3.49 -6.66 -7.52
C PHE A 39 3.35 -5.27 -8.17
N ASN A 40 3.07 -5.22 -9.47
CA ASN A 40 2.87 -3.95 -10.17
C ASN A 40 1.60 -3.21 -9.67
N LEU A 41 0.53 -3.95 -9.35
CA LEU A 41 -0.68 -3.37 -8.76
C LEU A 41 -0.37 -2.74 -7.40
N ILE A 42 0.29 -3.48 -6.50
CA ILE A 42 0.69 -2.99 -5.17
C ILE A 42 1.55 -1.73 -5.31
N ARG A 43 2.56 -1.75 -6.19
CA ARG A 43 3.43 -0.61 -6.44
C ARG A 43 2.65 0.62 -6.90
N VAL A 44 1.69 0.44 -7.80
CA VAL A 44 0.88 1.53 -8.32
C VAL A 44 -0.08 2.05 -7.25
N LEU A 45 -0.75 1.18 -6.50
CA LEU A 45 -1.64 1.60 -5.41
C LEU A 45 -0.89 2.41 -4.36
N ILE A 46 0.27 1.94 -3.88
CA ILE A 46 1.11 2.72 -2.94
C ILE A 46 1.42 4.10 -3.51
N ARG A 47 1.79 4.19 -4.80
CA ARG A 47 2.06 5.49 -5.42
C ARG A 47 0.82 6.37 -5.45
N THR A 48 -0.31 5.89 -5.95
CA THR A 48 -1.50 6.71 -6.18
C THR A 48 -2.23 7.07 -4.88
N THR A 49 -2.24 6.18 -3.88
CA THR A 49 -3.02 6.37 -2.65
C THR A 49 -2.20 6.86 -1.47
N MET A 50 -0.89 6.60 -1.43
CA MET A 50 -0.06 6.98 -0.27
C MET A 50 0.96 8.07 -0.59
N LEU A 51 1.61 8.01 -1.76
CA LEU A 51 2.68 8.95 -2.10
C LEU A 51 2.13 10.22 -2.77
N ASP A 52 1.33 10.04 -3.81
CA ASP A 52 0.80 11.15 -4.60
C ASP A 52 -0.37 11.86 -3.88
N ALA A 53 -1.04 11.18 -2.93
CA ALA A 53 -2.12 11.72 -2.08
C ALA A 53 -1.69 11.91 -0.61
N ALA A 54 -0.38 12.03 -0.35
CA ALA A 54 0.19 11.98 1.00
C ALA A 54 -0.32 13.10 1.92
N ASP A 55 -0.52 14.30 1.38
CA ASP A 55 -0.94 15.46 2.17
C ASP A 55 -2.39 15.31 2.60
N GLU A 56 -3.28 14.88 1.71
CA GLU A 56 -4.67 14.57 2.04
C GLU A 56 -4.78 13.40 3.01
N LEU A 57 -4.01 12.32 2.80
CA LEU A 57 -3.96 11.17 3.71
C LEU A 57 -3.63 11.61 5.14
N LYS A 58 -2.57 12.41 5.31
CA LYS A 58 -2.14 12.93 6.62
C LYS A 58 -3.17 13.88 7.22
N ALA A 59 -3.77 14.74 6.40
CA ALA A 59 -4.79 15.69 6.85
C ALA A 59 -6.05 14.98 7.36
N ALA A 60 -6.50 13.93 6.66
CA ALA A 60 -7.62 13.11 7.06
C ALA A 60 -7.35 12.38 8.37
N TRP A 61 -6.21 11.71 8.48
CA TRP A 61 -5.84 11.01 9.72
C TRP A 61 -5.69 11.97 10.91
N SER A 62 -5.10 13.14 10.69
CA SER A 62 -4.98 14.17 11.74
C SER A 62 -6.35 14.69 12.19
N ALA A 63 -7.30 14.83 11.26
CA ALA A 63 -8.67 15.22 11.59
C ALA A 63 -9.37 14.14 12.43
N ILE A 64 -9.23 12.86 12.06
CA ILE A 64 -9.77 11.72 12.82
C ILE A 64 -9.17 11.67 14.24
N LEU A 65 -7.86 11.88 14.39
CA LEU A 65 -7.23 11.89 15.71
C LEU A 65 -7.64 13.09 16.57
N SER A 66 -7.72 14.28 15.96
CA SER A 66 -8.25 15.49 16.62
C SER A 66 -9.69 15.27 17.05
N ALA A 67 -10.41 14.44 16.29
CA ALA A 67 -11.75 14.02 16.56
C ALA A 67 -11.88 12.91 17.62
N GLY A 68 -10.89 12.72 18.49
CA GLY A 68 -10.95 11.69 19.54
C GLY A 68 -10.70 10.26 19.05
N GLY A 69 -10.32 10.10 17.77
CA GLY A 69 -9.89 8.84 17.19
C GLY A 69 -10.97 8.10 16.38
N PRO A 70 -10.61 6.96 15.76
CA PRO A 70 -11.47 6.25 14.82
C PRO A 70 -12.85 5.83 15.36
N ASP A 71 -12.90 5.45 16.65
CA ASP A 71 -14.14 5.00 17.31
C ASP A 71 -15.13 6.15 17.56
N ALA A 72 -14.63 7.38 17.66
CA ALA A 72 -15.46 8.57 17.89
C ALA A 72 -16.08 9.11 16.60
N VAL A 73 -15.47 8.84 15.44
CA VAL A 73 -15.95 9.27 14.11
C VAL A 73 -16.01 8.09 13.12
N PRO A 74 -16.85 7.08 13.37
CA PRO A 74 -16.86 5.83 12.57
C PRO A 74 -17.15 6.06 11.08
N GLU A 75 -17.98 7.04 10.74
CA GLU A 75 -18.27 7.37 9.33
C GLU A 75 -17.04 7.91 8.59
N ALA A 76 -16.23 8.74 9.26
CA ALA A 76 -14.98 9.25 8.70
C ALA A 76 -13.95 8.13 8.52
N THR A 77 -13.88 7.20 9.49
CA THR A 77 -13.03 6.02 9.43
C THR A 77 -13.41 5.09 8.27
N VAL A 78 -14.71 4.82 8.09
CA VAL A 78 -15.20 4.01 6.96
C VAL A 78 -14.85 4.63 5.62
N GLU A 79 -15.00 5.95 5.47
CA GLU A 79 -14.59 6.65 4.25
C GLU A 79 -13.07 6.60 4.05
N PHE A 80 -12.28 6.77 5.11
CA PHE A 80 -10.82 6.70 5.07
C PHE A 80 -10.31 5.31 4.65
N ASP A 81 -10.94 4.24 5.13
CA ASP A 81 -10.53 2.84 4.88
C ASP A 81 -11.10 2.26 3.57
N ARG A 82 -11.93 3.01 2.85
CA ARG A 82 -12.55 2.55 1.61
C ARG A 82 -11.48 2.11 0.58
N GLU A 83 -11.67 0.92 0.02
CA GLU A 83 -10.74 0.36 -0.96
C GLU A 83 -10.86 1.09 -2.32
N ILE A 84 -9.72 1.52 -2.89
CA ILE A 84 -9.69 2.04 -4.27
C ILE A 84 -9.88 0.91 -5.29
N VAL A 85 -9.30 -0.25 -4.98
CA VAL A 85 -9.44 -1.52 -5.72
C VAL A 85 -9.66 -2.61 -4.68
N SER A 86 -10.79 -3.32 -4.77
CA SER A 86 -11.06 -4.43 -3.86
C SER A 86 -10.22 -5.66 -4.18
N TYR A 87 -10.07 -6.56 -3.21
CA TYR A 87 -9.36 -7.82 -3.42
C TYR A 87 -9.97 -8.66 -4.57
N ALA A 88 -11.30 -8.67 -4.69
CA ALA A 88 -12.00 -9.39 -5.75
C ALA A 88 -11.65 -8.84 -7.16
N GLU A 89 -11.39 -7.54 -7.26
CA GLU A 89 -11.04 -6.85 -8.50
C GLU A 89 -9.55 -6.86 -8.80
N ALA A 90 -8.70 -7.22 -7.83
CA ALA A 90 -7.25 -7.09 -7.92
C ALA A 90 -6.68 -7.73 -9.20
N LYS A 91 -7.19 -8.90 -9.61
CA LYS A 91 -6.71 -9.57 -10.83
C LYS A 91 -7.01 -8.76 -12.09
N ALA A 92 -8.22 -8.23 -12.19
CA ALA A 92 -8.63 -7.41 -13.33
C ALA A 92 -7.90 -6.05 -13.33
N ALA A 93 -7.73 -5.44 -12.16
CA ALA A 93 -6.98 -4.19 -12.01
C ALA A 93 -5.50 -4.36 -12.39
N ALA A 94 -4.85 -5.47 -11.97
CA ALA A 94 -3.48 -5.77 -12.35
C ALA A 94 -3.32 -5.93 -13.87
N ALA A 95 -4.27 -6.59 -14.53
CA ALA A 95 -4.26 -6.74 -15.98
C ALA A 95 -4.36 -5.37 -16.70
N ARG A 96 -5.23 -4.47 -16.22
CA ARG A 96 -5.38 -3.09 -16.75
C ARG A 96 -4.15 -2.20 -16.53
N LEU A 97 -3.20 -2.60 -15.69
CA LEU A 97 -1.93 -1.87 -15.53
C LEU A 97 -0.84 -2.31 -16.51
N SER A 98 -1.13 -3.33 -17.33
CA SER A 98 -0.24 -3.82 -18.38
C SER A 98 -0.74 -3.32 -19.73
N PRO A 99 0.08 -2.59 -20.50
CA PRO A 99 -0.34 -2.11 -21.81
C PRO A 99 -0.53 -3.26 -22.80
N SER A 100 -1.51 -3.13 -23.68
CA SER A 100 -1.81 -4.04 -24.79
C SER A 100 -2.26 -3.25 -26.03
N PRO A 101 -2.38 -3.88 -27.22
CA PRO A 101 -2.88 -3.19 -28.41
C PRO A 101 -4.22 -2.46 -28.20
N ASP A 102 -5.14 -3.07 -27.45
CA ASP A 102 -6.45 -2.49 -27.12
C ASP A 102 -6.44 -1.63 -25.84
N HIS A 103 -5.30 -1.56 -25.14
CA HIS A 103 -5.13 -0.80 -23.91
C HIS A 103 -3.75 -0.13 -23.87
N PRO A 104 -3.56 0.97 -24.63
CA PRO A 104 -2.26 1.61 -24.74
C PRO A 104 -1.78 2.21 -23.41
N MET A 105 -0.50 2.58 -23.35
CA MET A 105 0.11 3.18 -22.16
C MET A 105 -0.65 4.42 -21.67
N GLU A 106 -1.26 5.19 -22.57
CA GLU A 106 -2.09 6.35 -22.23
C GLU A 106 -3.29 5.97 -21.35
N SER A 107 -3.93 4.82 -21.60
CA SER A 107 -5.02 4.30 -20.79
C SER A 107 -4.54 3.86 -19.41
N VAL A 108 -3.34 3.25 -19.32
CA VAL A 108 -2.69 2.92 -18.04
C VAL A 108 -2.40 4.19 -17.23
N LEU A 109 -1.90 5.25 -17.88
CA LEU A 109 -1.64 6.53 -17.22
C LEU A 109 -2.94 7.23 -16.79
N ALA A 110 -4.00 7.15 -17.59
CA ALA A 110 -5.32 7.66 -17.22
C ALA A 110 -5.87 6.95 -15.99
N LEU A 111 -5.76 5.61 -15.94
CA LEU A 111 -6.18 4.81 -14.79
C LEU A 111 -5.43 5.21 -13.50
N ARG A 112 -4.12 5.45 -13.58
CA ARG A 112 -3.34 5.91 -12.42
C ARG A 112 -3.81 7.28 -11.93
N ARG A 113 -4.06 8.22 -12.85
CA ARG A 113 -4.58 9.55 -12.50
C ARG A 113 -5.96 9.46 -11.85
N GLU A 114 -6.82 8.60 -12.37
CA GLU A 114 -8.14 8.33 -11.80
C GLU A 114 -8.03 7.81 -10.36
N TRP A 115 -7.16 6.83 -10.10
CA TRP A 115 -6.95 6.30 -8.76
C TRP A 115 -6.37 7.33 -7.79
N THR A 116 -5.42 8.16 -8.23
CA THR A 116 -4.91 9.27 -7.41
C THR A 116 -6.03 10.27 -7.08
N ALA A 117 -6.83 10.67 -8.07
CA ALA A 117 -7.93 11.62 -7.86
C ALA A 117 -8.97 11.06 -6.88
N ARG A 118 -9.33 9.77 -7.01
CA ARG A 118 -10.25 9.09 -6.08
C ARG A 118 -9.70 9.03 -4.66
N ALA A 119 -8.41 8.74 -4.48
CA ALA A 119 -7.77 8.72 -3.16
C ALA A 119 -7.77 10.11 -2.51
N ILE A 120 -7.42 11.14 -3.28
CA ILE A 120 -7.46 12.55 -2.82
C ILE A 120 -8.87 12.93 -2.37
N GLU A 121 -9.90 12.64 -3.18
CA GLU A 121 -11.29 12.95 -2.86
C GLU A 121 -11.76 12.19 -1.60
N GLN A 122 -11.45 10.89 -1.52
CA GLN A 122 -11.75 10.05 -0.37
C GLN A 122 -11.17 10.62 0.92
N TYR A 123 -9.88 10.96 0.95
CA TYR A 123 -9.25 11.49 2.16
C TYR A 123 -9.78 12.88 2.53
N ARG A 124 -10.07 13.75 1.54
CA ARG A 124 -10.74 15.03 1.81
C ARG A 124 -12.11 14.82 2.45
N ARG A 125 -12.89 13.88 1.93
CA ARG A 125 -14.20 13.55 2.46
C ARG A 125 -14.12 12.97 3.88
N ALA A 126 -13.17 12.08 4.14
CA ALA A 126 -12.93 11.56 5.48
C ALA A 126 -12.57 12.69 6.46
N ALA A 127 -11.73 13.65 6.05
CA ALA A 127 -11.39 14.81 6.87
C ALA A 127 -12.60 15.71 7.16
N GLU A 128 -13.48 15.91 6.18
CA GLU A 128 -14.74 16.66 6.36
C GLU A 128 -15.66 15.96 7.36
N LEU A 129 -15.88 14.65 7.20
CA LEU A 129 -16.70 13.84 8.11
C LEU A 129 -16.15 13.87 9.55
N ALA A 130 -14.83 13.76 9.72
CA ALA A 130 -14.20 13.80 11.03
C ALA A 130 -14.40 15.15 11.74
N ARG A 131 -14.34 16.26 11.00
CA ARG A 131 -14.56 17.61 11.53
C ARG A 131 -16.03 17.91 11.84
N ALA A 132 -16.96 17.28 11.10
CA ALA A 132 -18.40 17.46 11.30
C ALA A 132 -18.97 16.60 12.43
N GLY A 133 -18.32 15.47 12.75
CA GLY A 133 -18.69 14.58 13.86
C GLY A 133 -18.20 15.05 15.24
N HIS A 134 -17.59 16.24 15.33
CA HIS A 134 -17.12 16.88 16.58
C HIS A 134 -18.05 17.97 17.07
#